data_AF-A0A4P9URE2-F1
#
_entry.id   AF-A0A4P9URE2-F1
#
_cell.length_a   1.000
_cell.length_b   1.000
_cell.length_c   1.000
_cell.angle_alpha   90.00
_cell.angle_beta   90.00
_cell.angle_gamma   90.00
#
_symmetry.space_group_name_H-M   'P 1'
#
loop_
_entity.id
_entity.type
_entity.pdbx_description
1 polymer ?
#
loop_
_entity_poly.entity_id
_entity_poly.type
_entity_poly.pdbx_seq_one_letter_code
_entity_poly.pdbx_strand_id
1 'polypeptide(L)'
;MLDFIYCIGWIATVLLAAYLLLYIIKIFIHLDALPAISLDSMPVVKPVPIPTKNQKTKLQKLVASIFEVRKWVLTENWYYELSDGSKIVIPKGFEFDGASIPRLLWAVLSPTGLLLIPGLVHDYAYMYAQLWQVSSNGVVEPYGQDKSRKDWDKLFRSMGQEINGFSFVNYISWFALWLGGWLVWRGHRKANKTPTKPVL
;
A
#
# COMPACT_ATOMS: atom_id res chain seq x y z
N MET A 1 -32.21 12.59 13.67
CA MET A 1 -31.54 11.32 14.09
C MET A 1 -32.11 10.13 13.34
N LEU A 2 -33.44 9.97 13.28
CA LEU A 2 -34.08 8.92 12.46
C LEU A 2 -33.72 9.05 10.97
N ASP A 3 -33.76 10.28 10.42
CA ASP A 3 -33.41 10.52 9.01
C ASP A 3 -31.95 10.19 8.68
N PHE A 4 -31.03 10.43 9.62
CA PHE A 4 -29.63 10.09 9.46
C PHE A 4 -29.41 8.57 9.41
N ILE A 5 -30.07 7.82 10.31
CA ILE A 5 -30.03 6.36 10.31
C ILE A 5 -30.65 5.82 9.02
N TYR A 6 -31.76 6.41 8.56
CA TYR A 6 -32.42 6.03 7.32
C TYR A 6 -31.52 6.28 6.09
N CYS A 7 -30.83 7.42 6.03
CA CYS A 7 -29.83 7.70 5.00
C CYS A 7 -28.71 6.65 4.98
N ILE A 8 -28.16 6.27 6.14
CA ILE A 8 -27.16 5.20 6.23
C ILE A 8 -27.72 3.87 5.72
N GLY A 9 -28.96 3.54 6.08
CA GLY A 9 -29.64 2.32 5.62
C GLY A 9 -29.76 2.27 4.10
N TRP A 10 -30.14 3.37 3.46
CA TRP A 10 -30.19 3.45 2.00
C TRP A 10 -28.81 3.33 1.35
N ILE A 11 -27.80 4.02 1.88
CA ILE A 11 -26.43 3.91 1.37
C ILE A 11 -25.95 2.45 1.43
N ALA A 12 -26.14 1.78 2.57
CA ALA A 12 -25.75 0.38 2.73
C ALA A 12 -26.51 -0.54 1.75
N THR A 13 -27.82 -0.33 1.57
CA THR A 13 -28.66 -1.11 0.66
C THR A 13 -28.23 -0.94 -0.79
N VAL A 14 -27.96 0.29 -1.22
CA VAL A 14 -27.49 0.59 -2.59
C VAL A 14 -26.12 -0.01 -2.84
N LEU A 15 -25.18 0.10 -1.90
CA LEU A 15 -23.84 -0.50 -2.02
C LEU A 15 -23.91 -2.02 -2.10
N LEU A 16 -24.77 -2.66 -1.30
CA LEU A 16 -24.98 -4.11 -1.35
C LEU A 16 -25.59 -4.53 -2.70
N ALA A 17 -26.61 -3.82 -3.18
CA ALA A 17 -27.22 -4.10 -4.48
C ALA A 17 -26.21 -3.96 -5.63
N ALA A 18 -25.39 -2.91 -5.62
CA ALA A 18 -24.33 -2.71 -6.60
C ALA A 18 -23.28 -3.83 -6.55
N TYR A 19 -22.85 -4.25 -5.35
CA TYR A 19 -21.94 -5.37 -5.17
C TYR A 19 -22.51 -6.68 -5.74
N LEU A 20 -23.78 -7.00 -5.44
CA LEU A 20 -24.45 -8.19 -5.95
C LEU A 20 -24.59 -8.15 -7.49
N LEU A 21 -24.90 -6.98 -8.06
CA LEU A 21 -24.94 -6.80 -9.50
C LEU A 21 -23.56 -7.05 -10.14
N LEU A 22 -22.49 -6.48 -9.59
CA LEU A 22 -21.12 -6.73 -10.05
C LEU A 22 -20.73 -8.20 -9.91
N TYR A 23 -21.17 -8.86 -8.83
CA TYR A 23 -20.96 -10.29 -8.63
C TYR A 23 -21.68 -11.14 -9.67
N ILE A 24 -22.92 -10.78 -10.04
CA ILE A 24 -23.65 -11.43 -11.14
C ILE A 24 -22.93 -11.20 -12.47
N ILE A 25 -22.54 -9.96 -12.78
CA ILE A 25 -21.78 -9.62 -14.00
C ILE A 25 -20.49 -10.46 -14.06
N LYS A 26 -19.76 -10.59 -12.94
CA LYS A 26 -18.55 -11.41 -12.82
C LYS A 26 -18.76 -12.86 -13.29
N ILE A 27 -19.94 -13.45 -13.09
CA ILE A 27 -20.23 -14.82 -13.55
C ILE A 27 -20.21 -14.92 -15.07
N PHE A 28 -20.54 -13.84 -15.78
CA PHE A 28 -20.66 -13.79 -17.24
C PHE A 28 -19.47 -13.14 -17.94
N ILE A 29 -18.47 -12.63 -17.22
CA ILE A 29 -17.26 -12.03 -17.79
C ILE A 29 -16.02 -12.88 -17.49
N HIS A 30 -15.14 -13.01 -18.48
CA HIS A 30 -13.82 -13.59 -18.31
C HIS A 30 -12.85 -12.51 -17.80
N LEU A 31 -12.15 -12.80 -16.70
CA LEU A 31 -11.15 -11.90 -16.10
C LEU A 31 -9.73 -12.32 -16.45
N ASP A 32 -9.56 -12.94 -17.62
CA ASP A 32 -8.29 -13.48 -18.08
C ASP A 32 -7.46 -12.36 -18.72
N ALA A 33 -6.46 -11.87 -17.98
CA ALA A 33 -5.51 -10.87 -18.44
C ALA A 33 -4.10 -11.22 -17.96
N LEU A 34 -3.10 -10.91 -18.78
CA LEU A 34 -1.70 -11.04 -18.37
C LEU A 34 -1.40 -10.01 -17.27
N PRO A 35 -0.76 -10.40 -16.16
CA PRO A 35 -0.39 -9.45 -15.12
C PRO A 35 0.76 -8.55 -15.60
N ALA A 36 0.77 -7.30 -15.16
CA ALA A 36 1.87 -6.36 -15.43
C ALA A 36 3.20 -6.80 -14.79
N ILE A 37 3.13 -7.52 -13.66
CA ILE A 37 4.28 -8.09 -12.94
C ILE A 37 4.14 -9.62 -12.94
N SER A 38 5.18 -10.33 -13.37
CA SER A 38 5.19 -11.81 -13.31
C SER A 38 5.23 -12.29 -11.86
N LEU A 39 4.74 -13.51 -11.62
CA LEU A 39 4.74 -14.11 -10.28
C LEU A 39 6.16 -14.16 -9.66
N ASP A 40 7.18 -14.50 -10.46
CA ASP A 40 8.57 -14.58 -10.01
C ASP A 40 9.17 -13.21 -9.64
N SER A 41 8.56 -12.11 -10.12
CA SER A 41 8.97 -10.75 -9.81
C SER A 41 8.24 -10.16 -8.61
N MET A 42 7.32 -10.90 -7.99
CA MET A 42 6.56 -10.43 -6.83
C MET A 42 7.41 -10.44 -5.55
N PRO A 43 7.18 -9.52 -4.61
CA PRO A 43 7.92 -9.50 -3.35
C PRO A 43 7.57 -10.72 -2.49
N VAL A 44 8.60 -11.41 -1.99
CA VAL A 44 8.42 -12.48 -1.01
C VAL A 44 8.28 -11.85 0.38
N VAL A 45 7.09 -11.99 0.97
CA VAL A 45 6.74 -11.33 2.23
C VAL A 45 6.24 -12.33 3.26
N LYS A 46 6.59 -12.09 4.54
CA LYS A 46 6.06 -12.83 5.68
C LYS A 46 5.12 -11.95 6.49
N PRO A 47 3.93 -12.42 6.88
CA PRO A 47 3.03 -11.66 7.73
C PRO A 47 3.59 -11.54 9.15
N VAL A 48 3.57 -10.32 9.70
CA VAL A 48 3.90 -10.07 11.11
C VAL A 48 2.69 -10.46 11.98
N PRO A 49 2.88 -11.20 13.08
CA PRO A 49 1.79 -11.55 14.00
C PRO A 49 1.18 -10.31 14.65
N ILE A 50 -0.16 -10.20 14.65
CA ILE A 50 -0.88 -9.20 15.44
C ILE A 50 -0.99 -9.74 16.87
N PRO A 51 -0.53 -8.99 17.91
CA PRO A 51 -0.47 -9.50 19.28
C PRO A 51 -1.85 -9.51 19.97
N THR A 52 -2.86 -10.17 19.38
CA THR A 52 -4.25 -10.14 19.89
C THR A 52 -4.47 -11.07 21.09
N LYS A 53 -3.92 -12.29 21.09
CA LYS A 53 -4.20 -13.30 22.14
C LYS A 53 -3.83 -12.82 23.55
N ASN A 54 -2.69 -12.15 23.66
CA ASN A 54 -2.06 -11.74 24.92
C ASN A 54 -2.47 -10.32 25.36
N GLN A 55 -3.45 -9.68 24.71
CA GLN A 55 -4.03 -8.42 25.20
C GLN A 55 -4.70 -8.62 26.56
N LYS A 56 -4.57 -7.64 27.46
CA LYS A 56 -4.97 -7.74 28.87
C LYS A 56 -6.49 -7.81 29.03
N THR A 57 -7.25 -7.10 28.20
CA THR A 57 -8.71 -7.01 28.30
C THR A 57 -9.42 -7.44 27.02
N LYS A 58 -10.69 -7.86 27.13
CA LYS A 58 -11.55 -8.15 25.96
C LYS A 58 -11.73 -6.93 25.07
N LEU A 59 -11.80 -5.73 25.66
CA LEU A 59 -11.89 -4.47 24.92
C LEU A 59 -10.63 -4.24 24.07
N GLN A 60 -9.43 -4.49 24.62
CA GLN A 60 -8.19 -4.39 23.85
C GLN A 60 -8.16 -5.40 22.70
N LYS A 61 -8.68 -6.62 22.88
CA LYS A 61 -8.81 -7.61 21.80
C LYS A 61 -9.74 -7.11 20.69
N LEU A 62 -10.89 -6.53 21.06
CA LEU A 62 -11.84 -5.95 20.13
C LEU A 62 -11.22 -4.77 19.36
N VAL A 63 -10.62 -3.82 20.06
CA VAL A 63 -9.92 -2.68 19.46
C VAL A 63 -8.82 -3.16 18.52
N ALA A 64 -8.00 -4.12 18.94
CA ALA A 64 -6.96 -4.69 18.09
C ALA A 64 -7.54 -5.34 16.82
N SER A 65 -8.65 -6.07 16.94
CA SER A 65 -9.31 -6.70 15.78
C SER A 65 -9.82 -5.71 14.73
N ILE A 66 -10.20 -4.50 15.17
CA ILE A 66 -10.78 -3.45 14.32
C ILE A 66 -9.68 -2.53 13.76
N PHE A 67 -8.68 -2.16 14.55
CA PHE A 67 -7.76 -1.07 14.20
C PHE A 67 -6.34 -1.53 13.84
N GLU A 68 -5.86 -2.67 14.34
CA GLU A 68 -4.51 -3.12 13.99
C GLU A 68 -4.47 -3.60 12.54
N VAL A 69 -3.57 -3.04 11.73
CA VAL A 69 -3.35 -3.49 10.36
C VAL A 69 -2.23 -4.53 10.38
N ARG A 70 -2.40 -5.61 9.61
CA ARG A 70 -1.35 -6.62 9.48
C ARG A 70 -0.19 -6.01 8.70
N LYS A 71 0.98 -6.03 9.31
CA LYS A 71 2.23 -5.68 8.66
C LYS A 71 2.88 -6.88 8.00
N TRP A 72 3.78 -6.59 7.08
CA TRP A 72 4.51 -7.55 6.28
C TRP A 72 5.99 -7.22 6.36
N VAL A 73 6.83 -8.25 6.38
CA VAL A 73 8.28 -8.09 6.28
C VAL A 73 8.77 -8.73 4.99
N LEU A 74 9.58 -8.00 4.23
CA LEU A 74 10.29 -8.57 3.08
C LEU A 74 11.29 -9.62 3.57
N THR A 75 11.19 -10.84 3.04
CA THR A 75 12.13 -11.92 3.40
C THR A 75 13.39 -11.88 2.54
N GLU A 76 13.30 -11.26 1.37
CA GLU A 76 14.36 -11.14 0.37
C GLU A 76 14.43 -9.70 -0.16
N ASN A 77 15.54 -9.32 -0.79
CA ASN A 77 15.60 -8.04 -1.48
C ASN A 77 14.64 -8.07 -2.66
N TRP A 78 13.81 -7.03 -2.79
CA TRP A 78 12.87 -6.93 -3.89
C TRP A 78 13.31 -5.87 -4.88
N TYR A 79 13.36 -6.23 -6.16
CA TYR A 79 13.81 -5.38 -7.25
C TYR A 79 12.62 -4.97 -8.12
N TYR A 80 12.63 -3.73 -8.60
CA TYR A 80 11.59 -3.23 -9.50
C TYR A 80 12.19 -2.19 -10.46
N GLU A 81 11.77 -2.22 -11.71
CA GLU A 81 12.18 -1.21 -12.71
C GLU A 81 11.09 -0.14 -12.82
N LEU A 82 11.44 1.10 -12.49
CA LEU A 82 10.54 2.24 -12.64
C LEU A 82 10.34 2.59 -14.11
N SER A 83 9.25 3.29 -14.42
CA SER A 83 8.97 3.76 -15.79
C SER A 83 10.01 4.73 -16.37
N ASP A 84 10.86 5.33 -15.54
CA ASP A 84 12.02 6.12 -15.97
C ASP A 84 13.27 5.27 -16.29
N GLY A 85 13.17 3.94 -16.19
CA GLY A 85 14.25 2.97 -16.39
C GLY A 85 15.12 2.72 -15.16
N SER A 86 14.87 3.41 -14.04
CA SER A 86 15.66 3.22 -12.82
C SER A 86 15.31 1.90 -12.16
N LYS A 87 16.32 1.06 -11.90
CA LYS A 87 16.16 -0.21 -11.17
C LYS A 87 16.28 0.02 -9.68
N ILE A 88 15.16 0.03 -8.98
CA ILE A 88 15.13 0.18 -7.52
C ILE A 88 15.26 -1.16 -6.81
N VAL A 89 15.75 -1.11 -5.58
CA VAL A 89 15.83 -2.27 -4.67
C VAL A 89 15.33 -1.89 -3.29
N ILE A 90 14.44 -2.69 -2.73
CA ILE A 90 14.00 -2.59 -1.34
C ILE A 90 14.68 -3.71 -0.55
N PRO A 91 15.46 -3.37 0.49
CA PRO A 91 16.23 -4.35 1.24
C PRO A 91 15.33 -5.31 2.02
N LYS A 92 15.77 -6.56 2.11
CA LYS A 92 15.20 -7.57 3.01
C LYS A 92 15.12 -7.04 4.45
N GLY A 93 14.10 -7.49 5.18
CA GLY A 93 13.84 -7.06 6.55
C GLY A 93 13.05 -5.75 6.65
N PHE A 94 12.72 -5.11 5.54
CA PHE A 94 11.82 -3.95 5.57
C PHE A 94 10.40 -4.37 5.97
N GLU A 95 9.86 -3.72 7.01
CA GLU A 95 8.51 -3.90 7.50
C GLU A 95 7.60 -2.79 6.95
N PHE A 96 6.47 -3.18 6.36
CA PHE A 96 5.51 -2.27 5.70
C PHE A 96 4.06 -2.72 5.95
N ASP A 97 3.09 -1.82 5.77
CA ASP A 97 1.65 -2.13 5.90
C ASP A 97 0.86 -1.96 4.59
N GLY A 98 1.57 -1.60 3.52
CA GLY A 98 1.04 -1.50 2.15
C GLY A 98 0.39 -0.14 1.97
N ALA A 99 -0.72 0.10 2.62
CA ALA A 99 -1.31 1.42 2.64
C ALA A 99 -2.05 1.64 3.96
N SER A 100 -1.62 2.64 4.72
CA SER A 100 -2.25 3.10 5.97
C SER A 100 -3.61 3.79 5.72
N ILE A 101 -4.57 3.03 5.19
CA ILE A 101 -5.92 3.46 4.82
C ILE A 101 -6.90 2.98 5.90
N PRO A 102 -7.82 3.83 6.39
CA PRO A 102 -8.86 3.40 7.33
C PRO A 102 -9.67 2.21 6.79
N ARG A 103 -9.93 1.21 7.63
CA ARG A 103 -10.59 -0.05 7.23
C ARG A 103 -11.94 0.12 6.54
N LEU A 104 -12.68 1.18 6.87
CA LEU A 104 -13.95 1.51 6.22
C LEU A 104 -13.82 1.65 4.69
N LEU A 105 -12.65 2.05 4.20
CA LEU A 105 -12.38 2.27 2.78
C LEU A 105 -11.82 1.03 2.08
N TRP A 106 -11.50 -0.06 2.80
CA TRP A 106 -10.84 -1.24 2.22
C TRP A 106 -11.68 -2.01 1.21
N ALA A 107 -13.01 -1.82 1.22
CA ALA A 107 -13.88 -2.37 0.19
C ALA A 107 -13.51 -1.89 -1.23
N VAL A 108 -12.90 -0.70 -1.34
CA VAL A 108 -12.46 -0.10 -2.60
C VAL A 108 -10.93 0.01 -2.66
N LEU A 109 -10.30 0.32 -1.52
CA LEU A 109 -8.88 0.64 -1.39
C LEU A 109 -8.17 -0.39 -0.50
N SER A 110 -8.20 -1.66 -0.90
CA SER A 110 -7.57 -2.74 -0.14
C SER A 110 -6.04 -2.60 -0.15
N PRO A 111 -5.38 -2.48 1.02
CA PRO A 111 -3.91 -2.35 1.11
C PRO A 111 -3.16 -3.55 0.52
N THR A 112 -3.75 -4.75 0.62
CA THR A 112 -3.16 -5.99 0.11
C THR A 112 -3.66 -6.39 -1.28
N GLY A 113 -4.52 -5.56 -1.88
CA GLY A 113 -4.99 -5.73 -3.25
C GLY A 113 -4.10 -4.95 -4.23
N LEU A 114 -4.74 -4.13 -5.07
CA LEU A 114 -4.07 -3.33 -6.10
C LEU A 114 -3.04 -2.32 -5.57
N LEU A 115 -3.07 -2.02 -4.27
CA LEU A 115 -2.21 -1.03 -3.63
C LEU A 115 -0.94 -1.61 -3.02
N LEU A 116 -0.80 -2.95 -2.95
CA LEU A 116 0.28 -3.58 -2.20
C LEU A 116 1.67 -3.18 -2.71
N ILE A 117 1.87 -3.24 -4.04
CA ILE A 117 3.17 -2.97 -4.66
C ILE A 117 3.52 -1.47 -4.63
N PRO A 118 2.66 -0.54 -5.11
CA PRO A 118 2.91 0.89 -4.93
C PRO A 118 3.09 1.27 -3.46
N GLY A 119 2.34 0.62 -2.59
CA GLY A 119 2.37 0.78 -1.15
C GLY A 119 3.70 0.41 -0.50
N LEU A 120 4.24 -0.75 -0.84
CA LEU A 120 5.57 -1.19 -0.41
C LEU A 120 6.65 -0.16 -0.74
N VAL A 121 6.66 0.35 -1.98
CA VAL A 121 7.63 1.38 -2.41
C VAL A 121 7.40 2.70 -1.67
N HIS A 122 6.14 3.11 -1.54
CA HIS A 122 5.76 4.35 -0.87
C HIS A 122 6.12 4.34 0.61
N ASP A 123 5.80 3.27 1.35
CA ASP A 123 6.14 3.11 2.77
C ASP A 123 7.66 3.25 2.99
N TYR A 124 8.48 2.64 2.12
CA TYR A 124 9.95 2.76 2.21
C TYR A 124 10.40 4.19 1.94
N ALA A 125 9.97 4.76 0.82
CA ALA A 125 10.34 6.10 0.42
C ALA A 125 9.88 7.16 1.43
N TYR A 126 8.71 7.00 2.04
CA TYR A 126 8.22 7.86 3.11
C TYR A 126 9.07 7.74 4.38
N MET A 127 9.40 6.52 4.77
CA MET A 127 10.17 6.26 5.99
C MET A 127 11.58 6.83 5.91
N TYR A 128 12.24 6.73 4.74
CA TYR A 128 13.66 7.08 4.59
C TYR A 128 13.91 8.35 3.77
N ALA A 129 12.91 8.90 3.08
CA ALA A 129 13.03 9.98 2.08
C ALA A 129 14.05 9.67 0.98
N GLN A 130 14.15 8.40 0.62
CA GLN A 130 14.97 7.90 -0.48
C GLN A 130 14.53 6.46 -0.81
N LEU A 131 14.91 6.00 -1.99
CA LEU A 131 14.98 4.59 -2.34
C LEU A 131 16.44 4.20 -2.57
N TRP A 132 16.70 2.92 -2.78
CA TRP A 132 17.97 2.47 -3.35
C TRP A 132 17.77 2.14 -4.82
N GLN A 133 18.76 2.46 -5.65
CA GLN A 133 18.84 2.03 -7.04
C GLN A 133 20.10 1.19 -7.27
N VAL A 134 20.03 0.31 -8.25
CA VAL A 134 21.18 -0.45 -8.76
C VAL A 134 21.59 0.15 -10.09
N SER A 135 22.79 0.72 -10.14
CA SER A 135 23.34 1.27 -11.38
C SER A 135 23.66 0.16 -12.38
N SER A 136 23.90 0.52 -13.65
CA SER A 136 24.33 -0.42 -14.70
C SER A 136 25.57 -1.24 -14.32
N ASN A 137 26.41 -0.70 -13.44
CA ASN A 137 27.65 -1.34 -12.97
C ASN A 137 27.43 -2.23 -11.73
N GLY A 138 26.17 -2.44 -11.31
CA GLY A 138 25.83 -3.25 -10.13
C GLY A 138 26.09 -2.55 -8.80
N VAL A 139 26.31 -1.23 -8.80
CA VAL A 139 26.55 -0.47 -7.57
C VAL A 139 25.22 0.02 -7.01
N VAL A 140 24.98 -0.24 -5.73
CA VAL A 140 23.80 0.25 -5.01
C VAL A 140 24.03 1.69 -4.55
N GLU A 141 23.14 2.60 -4.93
CA GLU A 141 23.21 4.03 -4.65
C GLU A 141 21.86 4.59 -4.18
N PRO A 142 21.83 5.67 -3.38
CA PRO A 142 20.59 6.36 -3.04
C PRO A 142 19.90 6.95 -4.27
N TYR A 143 18.56 6.84 -4.33
CA TYR A 143 17.71 7.44 -5.35
C TYR A 143 16.69 8.40 -4.73
N GLY A 144 16.54 9.58 -5.34
CA GLY A 144 15.49 10.54 -5.01
C GLY A 144 15.66 11.25 -3.67
N GLN A 145 16.89 11.48 -3.20
CA GLN A 145 17.15 12.19 -1.93
C GLN A 145 16.62 13.64 -1.92
N ASP A 146 16.45 14.23 -3.10
CA ASP A 146 15.89 15.55 -3.34
C ASP A 146 14.35 15.56 -3.41
N LYS A 147 13.72 14.38 -3.49
CA LYS A 147 12.27 14.25 -3.69
C LYS A 147 11.49 14.61 -2.43
N SER A 148 10.44 15.39 -2.62
CA SER A 148 9.50 15.75 -1.56
C SER A 148 8.45 14.67 -1.35
N ARG A 149 7.70 14.78 -0.24
CA ARG A 149 6.49 13.99 0.02
C ARG A 149 5.57 13.88 -1.20
N LYS A 150 5.35 14.99 -1.92
CA LYS A 150 4.44 15.04 -3.07
C LYS A 150 4.96 14.22 -4.24
N ASP A 151 6.27 14.10 -4.39
CA ASP A 151 6.89 13.34 -5.46
C ASP A 151 6.76 11.84 -5.20
N TRP A 152 6.87 11.42 -3.94
CA TRP A 152 6.57 10.06 -3.52
C TRP A 152 5.09 9.70 -3.67
N ASP A 153 4.17 10.62 -3.37
CA ASP A 153 2.73 10.41 -3.61
C ASP A 153 2.41 10.29 -5.11
N LYS A 154 3.10 11.04 -5.96
CA LYS A 154 2.98 10.91 -7.42
C LYS A 154 3.53 9.57 -7.89
N LEU A 155 4.68 9.12 -7.37
CA LEU A 155 5.25 7.82 -7.68
C LEU A 155 4.30 6.68 -7.31
N PHE A 156 3.68 6.73 -6.13
CA PHE A 156 2.64 5.77 -5.74
C PHE A 156 1.51 5.70 -6.76
N ARG A 157 1.00 6.86 -7.20
CA ARG A 157 -0.08 6.92 -8.20
C ARG A 157 0.35 6.39 -9.56
N SER A 158 1.56 6.75 -10.03
CA SER A 158 2.06 6.31 -11.34
C SER A 158 2.33 4.82 -11.38
N MET A 159 2.96 4.27 -10.33
CA MET A 159 3.15 2.83 -10.18
C MET A 159 1.83 2.07 -10.11
N GLY A 160 0.85 2.62 -9.37
CA GLY A 160 -0.51 2.06 -9.38
C GLY A 160 -1.06 2.00 -10.81
N GLN A 161 -0.97 3.09 -11.56
CA GLN A 161 -1.48 3.13 -12.93
C GLN A 161 -0.78 2.13 -13.86
N GLU A 162 0.53 1.96 -13.70
CA GLU A 162 1.35 1.04 -14.48
C GLU A 162 1.02 -0.43 -14.18
N ILE A 163 0.84 -0.77 -12.91
CA ILE A 163 0.65 -2.15 -12.45
C ILE A 163 -0.81 -2.60 -12.60
N ASN A 164 -1.77 -1.75 -12.24
CA ASN A 164 -3.17 -2.10 -12.15
C ASN A 164 -4.07 -1.50 -13.24
N GLY A 165 -3.60 -0.49 -13.98
CA GLY A 165 -4.36 0.17 -15.06
C GLY A 165 -5.62 0.94 -14.61
N PHE A 166 -5.95 0.98 -13.32
CA PHE A 166 -7.24 1.44 -12.83
C PHE A 166 -7.16 2.83 -12.18
N SER A 167 -7.27 3.85 -13.03
CA SER A 167 -7.12 5.28 -12.68
C SER A 167 -7.98 5.73 -11.50
N PHE A 168 -9.17 5.16 -11.32
CA PHE A 168 -10.10 5.54 -10.24
C PHE A 168 -9.52 5.24 -8.85
N VAL A 169 -9.05 4.00 -8.62
CA VAL A 169 -8.43 3.59 -7.35
C VAL A 169 -7.14 4.37 -7.11
N ASN A 170 -6.35 4.60 -8.15
CA ASN A 170 -5.09 5.35 -8.05
C ASN A 170 -5.34 6.81 -7.67
N TYR A 171 -6.39 7.44 -8.22
CA TYR A 171 -6.74 8.82 -7.90
C TYR A 171 -7.26 8.98 -6.47
N ILE A 172 -8.17 8.11 -6.02
CA ILE A 172 -8.71 8.18 -4.66
C ILE A 172 -7.61 7.90 -3.64
N SER A 173 -6.74 6.92 -3.89
CA SER A 173 -5.62 6.63 -3.00
C SER A 173 -4.67 7.82 -2.89
N TRP A 174 -4.35 8.47 -4.02
CA TRP A 174 -3.57 9.70 -4.04
C TRP A 174 -4.25 10.84 -3.25
N PHE A 175 -5.57 11.00 -3.38
CA PHE A 175 -6.32 11.99 -2.62
C PHE A 175 -6.30 11.71 -1.11
N ALA A 176 -6.38 10.44 -0.70
CA ALA A 176 -6.25 10.03 0.69
C ALA A 176 -4.85 10.36 1.26
N LEU A 177 -3.78 10.09 0.49
CA LEU A 177 -2.41 10.48 0.83
C LEU A 177 -2.25 12.00 0.94
N TRP A 178 -2.91 12.76 0.06
CA TRP A 178 -2.91 14.21 0.13
C TRP A 178 -3.52 14.74 1.43
N LEU A 179 -4.64 14.16 1.89
CA LEU A 179 -5.32 14.55 3.13
C LEU A 179 -4.51 14.22 4.40
N GLY A 180 -3.93 13.02 4.47
CA GLY A 180 -3.37 12.47 5.72
C GLY A 180 -1.85 12.23 5.73
N GLY A 181 -1.22 12.08 4.56
CA GLY A 181 0.18 11.66 4.44
C GLY A 181 1.18 12.64 5.05
N TRP A 182 0.83 13.91 5.20
CA TRP A 182 1.70 14.91 5.82
C TRP A 182 1.99 14.65 7.30
N LEU A 183 1.05 14.06 8.04
CA LEU A 183 1.24 13.68 9.46
C LEU A 183 2.28 12.57 9.57
N VAL A 184 2.10 11.52 8.78
CA VAL A 184 3.00 10.35 8.71
C VAL A 184 4.39 10.77 8.26
N TRP A 185 4.48 11.57 7.20
CA TRP A 185 5.73 12.12 6.68
C TRP A 185 6.52 12.89 7.75
N ARG A 186 5.87 13.82 8.46
CA ARG A 186 6.51 14.59 9.55
C ARG A 186 6.98 13.67 10.67
N GLY A 187 6.20 12.65 11.02
CA GLY A 187 6.58 11.64 12.01
C GLY A 187 7.88 10.92 11.64
N HIS A 188 8.01 10.48 10.39
CA HIS A 188 9.24 9.84 9.91
C HIS A 188 10.44 10.78 9.87
N ARG A 189 10.25 12.03 9.41
CA ARG A 189 11.34 13.03 9.44
C ARG A 189 11.82 13.32 10.86
N LYS A 190 10.92 13.33 11.85
CA LYS A 190 11.29 13.48 13.26
C LYS A 190 12.03 12.27 13.81
N ALA A 191 11.62 11.05 13.43
CA ALA A 191 12.28 9.82 13.86
C ALA A 191 13.67 9.64 13.23
N ASN A 192 13.91 10.24 12.06
CA ASN A 192 15.19 10.28 11.35
C ASN A 192 15.90 8.92 11.23
N LYS A 193 15.14 7.89 10.83
CA LYS A 193 15.67 6.54 10.65
C LYS A 193 16.66 6.49 9.47
N THR A 194 17.75 5.78 9.65
CA THR A 194 18.74 5.55 8.59
C THR A 194 18.40 4.29 7.79
N PRO A 195 18.34 4.35 6.46
CA PRO A 195 18.12 3.15 5.65
C PRO A 195 19.35 2.25 5.67
N THR A 196 19.11 0.95 5.72
CA THR A 196 20.17 -0.06 5.56
C THR A 196 20.41 -0.29 4.08
N LYS A 197 21.67 -0.17 3.63
CA LYS A 197 22.05 -0.44 2.24
C LYS A 197 21.89 -1.93 1.94
N PRO A 198 21.16 -2.31 0.88
CA PRO A 198 21.02 -3.71 0.50
C PRO A 198 22.37 -4.30 0.08
N VAL A 199 22.61 -5.54 0.52
CA VAL A 199 23.67 -6.40 0.00
C VAL A 199 23.06 -7.18 -1.15
N LEU A 200 23.62 -7.01 -2.35
CA LEU A 200 23.17 -7.69 -3.57
C LEU A 200 23.39 -9.20 -3.51
#